data_AF-A0A348ANJ4-F1
#
_entry.id   AF-A0A348ANJ4-F1
#
_cell.length_a   1.000
_cell.length_b   1.000
_cell.length_c   1.000
_cell.angle_alpha   90.00
_cell.angle_beta   90.00
_cell.angle_gamma   90.00
#
_symmetry.space_group_name_H-M   'P 1'
#
loop_
_entity.id
_entity.type
_entity.pdbx_description
1 polymer ?
#
loop_
_entity_poly.entity_id
_entity_poly.type
_entity_poly.pdbx_seq_one_letter_code
_entity_poly.pdbx_strand_id
1 'polypeptide(L)'
;MSQTALLVQDEERLQHATNLDMIDYKEAEVSFRVEFCLDYIEQEISRFFNDCTDNVSFYVKRVMAGEEKLYLNSLYTQVVPLAELEAVLEHVKTRIQQELYLCFNIMSPDITNAGKTYNANDVSSLTALAELWMEYQNTMVVMATVTEIADKLWQNSLEHIQPVKLPKKVIEHFKFGSEFMHIIDCDVRQQAGWCRDTLIKRITGVLTNIKLRLIRELSAATAGTFYEILDKSKLNYYPNTAKKNTKRFSNRKNLGNRFNNLVPHLY
;
A
#
# COMPACT_ATOMS: atom_id res chain seq x y z
N MET A 1 39.32 -46.53 33.38
CA MET A 1 39.06 -45.72 32.17
C MET A 1 40.36 -45.07 31.76
N SER A 2 40.79 -45.26 30.51
CA SER A 2 42.09 -44.76 30.03
C SER A 2 42.10 -43.23 29.98
N GLN A 3 43.21 -42.60 30.38
CA GLN A 3 43.42 -41.14 30.35
C GLN A 3 43.16 -40.53 28.95
N THR A 4 43.35 -41.34 27.91
CA THR A 4 43.05 -41.04 26.50
C THR A 4 41.55 -40.88 26.21
N ALA A 5 40.68 -41.62 26.90
CA ALA A 5 39.22 -41.54 26.69
C ALA A 5 38.60 -40.28 27.32
N LEU A 6 39.23 -39.76 28.39
CA LEU A 6 38.86 -38.50 29.03
C LEU A 6 39.26 -37.30 28.18
N LEU A 7 40.47 -37.31 27.59
CA LEU A 7 40.94 -36.26 26.69
C LEU A 7 40.08 -36.14 25.41
N VAL A 8 39.67 -37.27 24.82
CA VAL A 8 38.79 -37.26 23.64
C VAL A 8 37.39 -36.72 23.97
N GLN A 9 36.83 -37.06 25.15
CA GLN A 9 35.55 -36.51 25.59
C GLN A 9 35.62 -35.00 25.89
N ASP A 10 36.73 -34.52 26.42
CA ASP A 10 36.91 -33.08 26.70
C ASP A 10 37.17 -32.29 25.41
N GLU A 11 37.88 -32.84 24.42
CA GLU A 11 38.01 -32.25 23.08
C GLU A 11 36.68 -32.19 22.34
N GLU A 12 35.88 -33.27 22.35
CA GLU A 12 34.54 -33.30 21.75
C GLU A 12 33.58 -32.28 22.40
N ARG A 13 33.67 -32.09 23.73
CA ARG A 13 32.88 -31.10 24.46
C ARG A 13 33.32 -29.68 24.16
N LEU A 14 34.63 -29.41 24.10
CA LEU A 14 35.14 -28.10 23.72
C LEU A 14 34.73 -27.74 22.29
N GLN A 15 34.84 -28.68 21.35
CA GLN A 15 34.47 -28.47 19.96
C GLN A 15 32.96 -28.28 19.79
N HIS A 16 32.14 -28.99 20.56
CA HIS A 16 30.69 -28.78 20.59
C HIS A 16 30.31 -27.42 21.20
N ALA A 17 31.01 -26.95 22.24
CA ALA A 17 30.76 -25.63 22.84
C ALA A 17 31.11 -24.50 21.85
N THR A 18 32.28 -24.57 21.21
CA THR A 18 32.71 -23.59 20.19
C THR A 18 31.77 -23.55 18.98
N ASN A 19 31.24 -24.71 18.57
CA ASN A 19 30.25 -24.79 17.50
C ASN A 19 28.88 -24.20 17.89
N LEU A 20 28.47 -24.30 19.17
CA LEU A 20 27.25 -23.68 19.67
C LEU A 20 27.36 -22.14 19.66
N ASP A 21 28.49 -21.62 20.16
CA ASP A 21 28.75 -20.17 20.21
C ASP A 21 28.81 -19.56 18.80
N MET A 22 29.36 -20.29 17.81
CA MET A 22 29.33 -19.87 16.40
C MET A 22 27.91 -19.85 15.80
N ILE A 23 27.03 -20.77 16.21
CA ILE A 23 25.64 -20.81 15.72
C ILE A 23 24.85 -19.64 16.29
N ASP A 24 24.99 -19.36 17.58
CA ASP A 24 24.29 -18.25 18.24
C ASP A 24 24.76 -16.89 17.69
N TYR A 25 26.08 -16.75 17.42
CA TYR A 25 26.61 -15.58 16.74
C TYR A 25 26.01 -15.42 15.33
N LYS A 26 25.89 -16.51 14.56
CA LYS A 26 25.32 -16.44 13.22
C LYS A 26 23.82 -16.16 13.22
N GLU A 27 23.08 -16.70 14.17
CA GLU A 27 21.66 -16.36 14.37
C GLU A 27 21.48 -14.85 14.66
N ALA A 28 22.31 -14.28 15.53
CA ALA A 28 22.28 -12.86 15.85
C ALA A 28 22.62 -11.98 14.63
N GLU A 29 23.66 -12.36 13.87
CA GLU A 29 24.03 -11.66 12.64
C GLU A 29 22.90 -11.69 11.59
N VAL A 30 22.26 -12.85 11.39
CA VAL A 30 21.13 -12.98 10.47
C VAL A 30 19.95 -12.13 10.92
N SER A 31 19.61 -12.13 12.21
CA SER A 31 18.52 -11.32 12.75
C SER A 31 18.76 -9.84 12.50
N PHE A 32 19.97 -9.35 12.78
CA PHE A 32 20.37 -7.97 12.53
C PHE A 32 20.24 -7.58 11.05
N ARG A 33 20.69 -8.44 10.13
CA ARG A 33 20.62 -8.19 8.68
C ARG A 33 19.19 -8.21 8.17
N VAL A 34 18.35 -9.10 8.70
CA VAL A 34 16.92 -9.14 8.38
C VAL A 34 16.26 -7.85 8.82
N GLU A 35 16.42 -7.43 10.08
CA GLU A 35 15.86 -6.17 10.60
C GLU A 35 16.27 -4.98 9.74
N PHE A 36 17.56 -4.86 9.41
CA PHE A 36 18.05 -3.82 8.51
C PHE A 36 17.34 -3.82 7.14
N CYS A 37 17.16 -5.00 6.53
CA CYS A 37 16.45 -5.10 5.26
C CYS A 37 14.96 -4.74 5.38
N LEU A 38 14.30 -5.11 6.48
CA LEU A 38 12.89 -4.81 6.71
C LEU A 38 12.67 -3.29 6.83
N ASP A 39 13.50 -2.62 7.61
CA ASP A 39 13.47 -1.16 7.76
C ASP A 39 13.72 -0.47 6.41
N TYR A 40 14.66 -0.98 5.62
CA TYR A 40 14.96 -0.45 4.29
C TYR A 40 13.79 -0.61 3.31
N ILE A 41 13.13 -1.78 3.29
CA ILE A 41 11.94 -2.04 2.49
C ILE A 41 10.84 -1.04 2.85
N GLU A 42 10.55 -0.89 4.15
CA GLU A 42 9.51 0.02 4.62
C GLU A 42 9.81 1.47 4.23
N GLN A 43 11.06 1.92 4.39
CA GLN A 43 11.48 3.27 4.07
C GLN A 43 11.34 3.60 2.58
N GLU A 44 11.89 2.77 1.70
CA GLU A 44 11.91 3.04 0.26
C GLU A 44 10.51 2.95 -0.36
N ILE A 45 9.72 1.94 0.03
CA ILE A 45 8.34 1.81 -0.46
C ILE A 45 7.47 2.93 0.09
N SER A 46 7.60 3.27 1.37
CA SER A 46 6.82 4.38 1.94
C SER A 46 7.15 5.71 1.31
N ARG A 47 8.43 5.98 0.99
CA ARG A 47 8.84 7.20 0.29
C ARG A 47 8.11 7.31 -1.06
N PHE A 48 8.19 6.28 -1.89
CA PHE A 48 7.54 6.25 -3.19
C PHE A 48 6.01 6.47 -3.09
N PHE A 49 5.33 5.77 -2.19
CA PHE A 49 3.87 5.89 -2.06
C PHE A 49 3.40 7.18 -1.40
N ASN A 50 4.24 7.83 -0.58
CA ASN A 50 3.94 9.16 -0.06
C ASN A 50 3.96 10.19 -1.21
N ASP A 51 4.98 10.14 -2.08
CA ASP A 51 5.07 10.99 -3.28
C ASP A 51 3.86 10.75 -4.22
N CYS A 52 3.46 9.48 -4.41
CA CYS A 52 2.26 9.14 -5.16
C CYS A 52 0.98 9.73 -4.53
N THR A 53 0.89 9.72 -3.20
CA THR A 53 -0.28 10.22 -2.47
C THR A 53 -0.44 11.72 -2.62
N ASP A 54 0.66 12.47 -2.61
CA ASP A 54 0.65 13.92 -2.80
C ASP A 54 0.11 14.30 -4.21
N ASN A 55 0.38 13.45 -5.20
CA ASN A 55 -0.10 13.63 -6.58
C ASN A 55 -1.61 13.33 -6.76
N VAL A 56 -2.25 12.62 -5.83
CA VAL A 56 -3.68 12.26 -5.94
C VAL A 56 -4.58 13.49 -6.04
N SER A 57 -4.33 14.52 -5.22
CA SER A 57 -5.16 15.73 -5.23
C SER A 57 -5.09 16.45 -6.57
N PHE A 58 -3.90 16.49 -7.18
CA PHE A 58 -3.70 17.10 -8.49
C PHE A 58 -4.40 16.30 -9.59
N TYR A 59 -4.22 14.97 -9.59
CA TYR A 59 -4.88 14.07 -10.53
C TYR A 59 -6.41 14.20 -10.47
N VAL A 60 -7.00 14.12 -9.27
CA VAL A 60 -8.46 14.22 -9.11
C VAL A 60 -8.99 15.57 -9.60
N LYS A 61 -8.27 16.68 -9.36
CA LYS A 61 -8.66 18.00 -9.89
C LYS A 61 -8.73 18.00 -11.41
N ARG A 62 -7.75 17.41 -12.10
CA ARG A 62 -7.72 17.31 -13.57
C ARG A 62 -8.82 16.41 -14.12
N VAL A 63 -9.09 15.29 -13.46
CA VAL A 63 -10.22 14.41 -13.80
C VAL A 63 -11.55 15.16 -13.66
N MET A 64 -11.75 15.88 -12.55
CA MET A 64 -12.96 16.67 -12.33
C MET A 64 -13.13 17.83 -13.31
N ALA A 65 -12.03 18.41 -13.78
CA ALA A 65 -12.04 19.43 -14.84
C ALA A 65 -12.30 18.84 -16.24
N GLY A 66 -12.32 17.51 -16.39
CA GLY A 66 -12.48 16.83 -17.67
C GLY A 66 -11.23 16.81 -18.54
N GLU A 67 -10.08 17.27 -18.01
CA GLU A 67 -8.79 17.27 -18.70
C GLU A 67 -8.19 15.86 -18.81
N GLU A 68 -8.59 14.97 -17.89
CA GLU A 68 -8.07 13.62 -17.76
C GLU A 68 -9.23 12.64 -17.59
N LYS A 69 -9.11 11.46 -18.21
CA LYS A 69 -10.13 10.41 -18.05
C LYS A 69 -9.73 9.50 -16.89
N LEU A 70 -10.72 9.13 -16.07
CA LEU A 70 -10.53 8.18 -14.98
C LEU A 70 -10.42 6.74 -15.53
N TYR A 71 -9.22 6.39 -16.01
CA TYR A 71 -8.87 5.05 -16.45
C TYR A 71 -7.67 4.52 -15.67
N LEU A 72 -7.59 3.18 -15.50
CA LEU A 72 -6.42 2.48 -14.94
C LEU A 72 -5.09 3.03 -15.45
N ASN A 73 -4.98 3.09 -16.78
CA ASN A 73 -3.73 3.46 -17.41
C ASN A 73 -3.33 4.89 -17.07
N SER A 74 -4.29 5.81 -16.96
CA SER A 74 -4.01 7.19 -16.54
C SER A 74 -3.60 7.26 -15.07
N LEU A 75 -4.24 6.47 -14.19
CA LEU A 75 -3.84 6.37 -12.78
C LEU A 75 -2.41 5.80 -12.62
N TYR A 76 -2.06 4.77 -13.39
CA TYR A 76 -0.70 4.20 -13.42
C TYR A 76 0.34 5.03 -14.18
N THR A 77 -0.09 6.02 -14.96
CA THR A 77 0.83 6.94 -15.63
C THR A 77 1.07 8.20 -14.79
N GLN A 78 0.05 8.67 -14.08
CA GLN A 78 0.09 9.98 -13.41
C GLN A 78 0.13 9.94 -11.89
N VAL A 79 -0.31 8.85 -11.26
CA VAL A 79 -0.34 8.73 -9.80
C VAL A 79 0.65 7.69 -9.32
N VAL A 80 0.71 6.53 -9.97
CA VAL A 80 1.64 5.43 -9.63
C VAL A 80 2.46 5.05 -10.86
N PRO A 81 3.48 5.83 -11.22
CA PRO A 81 4.32 5.55 -12.39
C PRO A 81 4.98 4.17 -12.25
N LEU A 82 4.50 3.21 -13.03
CA LEU A 82 4.92 1.81 -12.92
C LEU A 82 6.42 1.62 -13.13
N ALA A 83 7.02 2.35 -14.06
CA ALA A 83 8.46 2.29 -14.33
C ALA A 83 9.29 2.75 -13.12
N GLU A 84 8.82 3.76 -12.38
CA GLU A 84 9.49 4.23 -11.17
C GLU A 84 9.32 3.25 -10.02
N LEU A 85 8.12 2.68 -9.86
CA LEU A 85 7.89 1.61 -8.89
C LEU A 85 8.79 0.40 -9.17
N GLU A 86 8.92 -0.02 -10.44
CA GLU A 86 9.82 -1.10 -10.85
C GLU A 86 11.28 -0.78 -10.51
N ALA A 87 11.73 0.46 -10.72
CA ALA A 87 13.08 0.91 -10.36
C ALA A 87 13.31 0.87 -8.83
N VAL A 88 12.33 1.32 -8.03
CA VAL A 88 12.39 1.25 -6.55
C VAL A 88 12.46 -0.21 -6.10
N LEU A 89 11.62 -1.08 -6.66
CA LEU A 89 11.61 -2.52 -6.33
C LEU A 89 12.95 -3.17 -6.69
N GLU A 90 13.56 -2.82 -7.82
CA GLU A 90 14.85 -3.36 -8.22
C GLU A 90 15.99 -2.86 -7.32
N HIS A 91 15.92 -1.60 -6.89
CA HIS A 91 16.86 -1.03 -5.93
C HIS A 91 16.79 -1.75 -4.58
N VAL A 92 15.57 -1.98 -4.08
CA VAL A 92 15.32 -2.74 -2.84
C VAL A 92 15.87 -4.17 -2.95
N LYS A 93 15.56 -4.89 -4.03
CA LYS A 93 16.10 -6.24 -4.26
C LYS A 93 17.63 -6.26 -4.26
N THR A 94 18.25 -5.34 -4.97
CA THR A 94 19.72 -5.23 -5.06
C THR A 94 20.32 -5.06 -3.67
N ARG A 95 19.73 -4.20 -2.84
CA ARG A 95 20.19 -3.99 -1.46
C ARG A 95 20.06 -5.26 -0.62
N ILE A 96 18.93 -5.96 -0.69
CA ILE A 96 18.71 -7.21 0.04
C ILE A 96 19.71 -8.29 -0.41
N GLN A 97 20.00 -8.39 -1.71
CA GLN A 97 21.01 -9.31 -2.24
C GLN A 97 22.42 -9.00 -1.70
N GLN A 98 22.78 -7.72 -1.57
CA GLN A 98 24.04 -7.34 -0.94
C GLN A 98 24.11 -7.80 0.53
N GLU A 99 23.04 -7.62 1.29
CA GLU A 99 23.00 -8.04 2.70
C GLU A 99 23.05 -9.58 2.84
N LEU A 100 22.39 -10.31 1.93
CA LEU A 100 22.53 -11.77 1.84
C LEU A 100 23.98 -12.17 1.54
N TYR A 101 24.64 -11.49 0.60
CA TYR A 101 26.01 -11.77 0.24
C TYR A 101 26.97 -11.49 1.41
N LEU A 102 26.78 -10.37 2.13
CA LEU A 102 27.56 -10.06 3.32
C LEU A 102 27.37 -11.11 4.41
N CYS A 103 26.14 -11.61 4.58
CA CYS A 103 25.84 -12.58 5.63
C CYS A 103 26.27 -14.01 5.28
N PHE A 104 26.08 -14.47 4.04
CA PHE A 104 26.29 -15.88 3.70
C PHE A 104 27.33 -16.12 2.60
N ASN A 105 27.88 -15.07 1.99
CA ASN A 105 28.71 -15.14 0.78
C ASN A 105 27.98 -15.86 -0.38
N ILE A 106 26.65 -15.68 -0.45
CA ILE A 106 25.76 -16.30 -1.44
C ILE A 106 24.95 -15.21 -2.14
N MET A 107 24.76 -15.37 -3.45
CA MET A 107 23.74 -14.67 -4.22
C MET A 107 22.53 -15.60 -4.39
N SER A 108 21.35 -15.20 -3.89
CA SER A 108 20.13 -16.04 -3.97
C SER A 108 19.20 -15.58 -5.10
N PRO A 109 18.80 -16.49 -6.03
CA PRO A 109 17.84 -16.19 -7.08
C PRO A 109 16.38 -16.08 -6.58
N ASP A 110 16.08 -16.54 -5.36
CA ASP A 110 14.71 -16.55 -4.83
C ASP A 110 14.23 -15.17 -4.37
N ILE A 111 15.13 -14.31 -3.88
CA ILE A 111 14.84 -12.89 -3.61
C ILE A 111 14.52 -12.14 -4.91
N THR A 112 15.09 -12.59 -6.03
CA THR A 112 14.82 -12.08 -7.37
C THR A 112 13.38 -12.34 -7.84
N ASN A 113 12.69 -13.32 -7.24
CA ASN A 113 11.28 -13.65 -7.54
C ASN A 113 10.29 -13.04 -6.54
N ALA A 114 10.72 -12.68 -5.33
CA ALA A 114 9.86 -12.08 -4.29
C ALA A 114 9.22 -10.73 -4.69
N GLY A 115 9.89 -9.95 -5.55
CA GLY A 115 9.34 -8.69 -6.09
C GLY A 115 8.61 -8.84 -7.43
N LYS A 116 8.52 -10.06 -8.01
CA LYS A 116 7.79 -10.31 -9.26
C LYS A 116 6.29 -10.53 -9.06
N THR A 117 5.85 -10.70 -7.82
CA THR A 117 4.44 -10.93 -7.46
C THR A 117 3.61 -9.66 -7.35
N TYR A 118 4.14 -8.49 -7.71
CA TYR A 118 3.28 -7.33 -7.91
C TYR A 118 2.49 -7.47 -9.20
N ASN A 119 1.32 -8.10 -9.10
CA ASN A 119 0.34 -8.03 -10.16
C ASN A 119 -0.34 -6.66 -10.03
N ALA A 120 0.11 -5.69 -10.83
CA ALA A 120 -0.52 -4.37 -10.97
C ALA A 120 -1.99 -4.44 -11.42
N ASN A 121 -2.50 -5.64 -11.74
CA ASN A 121 -3.87 -5.89 -12.15
C ASN A 121 -4.81 -6.21 -10.98
N ASP A 122 -4.69 -5.55 -9.83
CA ASP A 122 -5.74 -5.63 -8.82
C ASP A 122 -6.96 -4.78 -9.25
N VAL A 123 -7.63 -5.29 -10.28
CA VAL A 123 -8.71 -4.65 -11.08
C VAL A 123 -9.92 -4.31 -10.20
N SER A 124 -10.10 -5.01 -9.08
CA SER A 124 -11.23 -4.85 -8.16
C SER A 124 -11.35 -3.43 -7.58
N SER A 125 -10.21 -2.79 -7.26
CA SER A 125 -10.17 -1.47 -6.65
C SER A 125 -10.51 -0.33 -7.63
N LEU A 126 -10.36 -0.59 -8.93
CA LEU A 126 -10.52 0.40 -9.99
C LEU A 126 -11.93 0.44 -10.56
N THR A 127 -12.63 -0.70 -10.58
CA THR A 127 -14.06 -0.75 -10.92
C THR A 127 -14.87 0.12 -9.96
N ALA A 128 -14.57 0.05 -8.65
CA ALA A 128 -15.24 0.87 -7.63
C ALA A 128 -14.94 2.38 -7.75
N LEU A 129 -13.80 2.76 -8.32
CA LEU A 129 -13.47 4.16 -8.61
C LEU A 129 -14.22 4.67 -9.86
N ALA A 130 -14.35 3.83 -10.88
CA ALA A 130 -15.10 4.15 -12.09
C ALA A 130 -16.60 4.32 -11.82
N GLU A 131 -17.19 3.47 -10.97
CA GLU A 131 -18.59 3.57 -10.55
C GLU A 131 -18.88 4.89 -9.82
N LEU A 132 -18.02 5.27 -8.86
CA LEU A 132 -18.13 6.55 -8.17
C LEU A 132 -18.03 7.75 -9.12
N TRP A 133 -17.16 7.67 -10.12
CA TRP A 133 -17.01 8.73 -11.11
C TRP A 133 -18.25 8.87 -11.99
N MET A 134 -18.81 7.75 -12.43
CA MET A 134 -20.08 7.75 -13.17
C MET A 134 -21.22 8.33 -12.32
N GLU A 135 -21.28 7.96 -11.04
CA GLU A 135 -22.26 8.49 -10.08
C GLU A 135 -22.10 10.01 -9.89
N TYR A 136 -20.87 10.50 -9.77
CA TYR A 136 -20.58 11.93 -9.74
C TYR A 136 -21.04 12.65 -11.00
N GLN A 137 -20.66 12.17 -12.18
CA GLN A 137 -21.05 12.80 -13.45
C GLN A 137 -22.57 12.90 -13.57
N ASN A 138 -23.28 11.82 -13.23
CA ASN A 138 -24.74 11.80 -13.23
C ASN A 138 -25.32 12.80 -12.21
N THR A 139 -24.76 12.83 -11.00
CA THR A 139 -25.22 13.73 -9.93
C THR A 139 -25.04 15.19 -10.32
N MET A 140 -23.88 15.56 -10.89
CA MET A 140 -23.62 16.93 -11.35
C MET A 140 -24.53 17.36 -12.49
N VAL A 141 -24.79 16.46 -13.45
CA VAL A 141 -25.72 16.75 -14.56
C VAL A 141 -27.14 16.95 -14.04
N VAL A 142 -27.61 16.07 -13.16
CA VAL A 142 -28.94 16.18 -12.54
C VAL A 142 -29.05 17.48 -11.75
N MET A 143 -28.09 17.79 -10.89
CA MET A 143 -28.12 19.01 -10.07
C MET A 143 -28.05 20.29 -10.90
N ALA A 144 -27.20 20.34 -11.93
CA ALA A 144 -27.14 21.48 -12.84
C ALA A 144 -28.48 21.68 -13.56
N THR A 145 -29.08 20.58 -14.03
CA THR A 145 -30.38 20.60 -14.72
C THR A 145 -31.50 21.06 -13.78
N VAL A 146 -31.56 20.54 -12.55
CA VAL A 146 -32.55 20.93 -11.54
C VAL A 146 -32.38 22.40 -11.17
N THR A 147 -31.14 22.87 -11.00
CA THR A 147 -30.85 24.29 -10.71
C THR A 147 -31.35 25.18 -11.84
N GLU A 148 -31.08 24.81 -13.11
CA GLU A 148 -31.53 25.58 -14.27
C GLU A 148 -33.06 25.58 -14.39
N ILE A 149 -33.72 24.44 -14.15
CA ILE A 149 -35.18 24.35 -14.15
C ILE A 149 -35.78 25.23 -13.05
N ALA A 150 -35.20 25.21 -11.85
CA ALA A 150 -35.67 26.02 -10.73
C ALA A 150 -35.49 27.52 -11.00
N ASP A 151 -34.35 27.93 -11.56
CA ASP A 151 -34.10 29.32 -11.96
C ASP A 151 -35.08 29.77 -13.06
N LYS A 152 -35.37 28.92 -14.06
CA LYS A 152 -36.37 29.21 -15.11
C LYS A 152 -37.79 29.30 -14.56
N LEU A 153 -38.19 28.38 -13.68
CA LEU A 153 -39.49 28.40 -13.01
C LEU A 153 -39.69 29.69 -12.22
N TRP A 154 -38.65 30.13 -11.51
CA TRP A 154 -38.65 31.40 -10.79
C TRP A 154 -38.82 32.59 -11.72
N GLN A 155 -38.02 32.68 -12.79
CA GLN A 155 -38.12 33.74 -13.79
C GLN A 155 -39.52 33.79 -14.43
N ASN A 156 -40.05 32.65 -14.86
CA ASN A 156 -41.39 32.56 -15.42
C ASN A 156 -42.46 33.01 -14.40
N SER A 157 -42.35 32.58 -13.14
CA SER A 157 -43.30 32.97 -12.09
C SER A 157 -43.29 34.49 -11.85
N LEU A 158 -42.12 35.12 -11.89
CA LEU A 158 -41.98 36.57 -11.72
C LEU A 158 -42.60 37.37 -12.86
N GLU A 159 -42.58 36.87 -14.08
CA GLU A 159 -43.27 37.49 -15.23
C GLU A 159 -44.80 37.52 -15.03
N HIS A 160 -45.35 36.52 -14.33
CA HIS A 160 -46.79 36.39 -14.10
C HIS A 160 -47.28 37.16 -12.86
N ILE A 161 -46.40 37.47 -11.90
CA ILE A 161 -46.76 38.09 -10.62
C ILE A 161 -46.93 39.62 -10.73
N GLN A 162 -46.49 40.27 -11.83
CA GLN A 162 -46.44 41.74 -11.97
C GLN A 162 -46.09 42.45 -10.65
N PRO A 163 -44.89 42.25 -10.08
CA PRO A 163 -44.54 42.79 -8.77
C PRO A 163 -44.51 44.32 -8.80
N VAL A 164 -45.62 44.92 -8.38
CA VAL A 164 -45.79 46.36 -8.25
C VAL A 164 -44.84 46.83 -7.13
N LYS A 165 -43.77 47.56 -7.51
CA LYS A 165 -42.81 48.35 -6.68
C LYS A 165 -41.42 47.77 -6.36
N LEU A 166 -41.03 46.58 -6.81
CA LEU A 166 -39.62 46.17 -6.76
C LEU A 166 -38.95 46.42 -8.11
N PRO A 167 -37.78 47.08 -8.18
CA PRO A 167 -37.11 47.29 -9.46
C PRO A 167 -36.79 45.93 -10.08
N LYS A 168 -37.24 45.68 -11.32
CA LYS A 168 -36.93 44.45 -12.08
C LYS A 168 -35.46 44.04 -11.98
N LYS A 169 -34.55 45.03 -12.02
CA LYS A 169 -33.10 44.85 -11.83
C LYS A 169 -32.70 44.13 -10.54
N VAL A 170 -33.43 44.33 -9.44
CA VAL A 170 -33.16 43.69 -8.13
C VAL A 170 -33.66 42.25 -8.13
N ILE A 171 -34.84 42.01 -8.70
CA ILE A 171 -35.46 40.69 -8.77
C ILE A 171 -34.68 39.76 -9.72
N GLU A 172 -34.21 40.27 -10.86
CA GLU A 172 -33.39 39.53 -11.83
C GLU A 172 -32.02 39.10 -11.26
N HIS A 173 -31.56 39.74 -10.18
CA HIS A 173 -30.34 39.32 -9.46
C HIS A 173 -30.56 38.15 -8.50
N PHE A 174 -31.81 37.83 -8.13
CA PHE A 174 -32.11 36.70 -7.25
C PHE A 174 -32.19 35.40 -8.05
N LYS A 175 -31.14 34.58 -7.96
CA LYS A 175 -31.12 33.19 -8.45
C LYS A 175 -31.71 32.24 -7.42
N PHE A 176 -33.03 32.23 -7.32
CA PHE A 176 -33.74 31.47 -6.28
C PHE A 176 -33.55 29.96 -6.42
N GLY A 177 -33.30 29.44 -7.63
CA GLY A 177 -32.98 28.03 -7.83
C GLY A 177 -31.63 27.68 -7.22
N SER A 178 -30.60 28.52 -7.41
CA SER A 178 -29.30 28.34 -6.76
C SER A 178 -29.41 28.43 -5.22
N GLU A 179 -30.19 29.38 -4.71
CA GLU A 179 -30.39 29.55 -3.27
C GLU A 179 -31.22 28.41 -2.66
N PHE A 180 -32.25 27.93 -3.38
CA PHE A 180 -33.03 26.76 -2.98
C PHE A 180 -32.15 25.52 -2.89
N MET A 181 -31.32 25.27 -3.90
CA MET A 181 -30.36 24.16 -3.91
C MET A 181 -29.37 24.26 -2.74
N HIS A 182 -28.96 25.48 -2.37
CA HIS A 182 -28.13 25.72 -1.19
C HIS A 182 -28.85 25.37 0.11
N ILE A 183 -30.12 25.77 0.27
CA ILE A 183 -30.92 25.50 1.48
C ILE A 183 -31.19 24.00 1.69
N ILE A 184 -31.31 23.22 0.62
CA ILE A 184 -31.54 21.77 0.70
C ILE A 184 -30.25 20.93 0.65
N ASP A 185 -29.08 21.54 0.88
CA ASP A 185 -27.75 20.90 0.84
C ASP A 185 -27.41 20.21 -0.50
N CYS A 186 -28.02 20.66 -1.59
CA CYS A 186 -27.76 20.19 -2.96
C CYS A 186 -26.96 21.21 -3.78
N ASP A 187 -26.24 22.14 -3.15
CA ASP A 187 -25.41 23.10 -3.87
C ASP A 187 -24.32 22.38 -4.68
N VAL A 188 -24.26 22.72 -5.97
CA VAL A 188 -23.36 22.09 -6.94
C VAL A 188 -21.89 22.22 -6.52
N ARG A 189 -21.49 23.34 -5.90
CA ARG A 189 -20.09 23.55 -5.49
C ARG A 189 -19.74 22.72 -4.26
N GLN A 190 -20.63 22.65 -3.28
CA GLN A 190 -20.44 21.79 -2.11
C GLN A 190 -20.38 20.31 -2.49
N GLN A 191 -21.28 19.86 -3.37
CA GLN A 191 -21.32 18.48 -3.84
C GLN A 191 -20.09 18.12 -4.68
N ALA A 192 -19.61 19.05 -5.51
CA ALA A 192 -18.32 18.89 -6.18
C ALA A 192 -17.16 18.77 -5.18
N GLY A 193 -17.13 19.61 -4.13
CA GLY A 193 -16.14 19.51 -3.06
C GLY A 193 -16.17 18.16 -2.35
N TRP A 194 -17.35 17.70 -1.96
CA TRP A 194 -17.54 16.41 -1.29
C TRP A 194 -17.12 15.22 -2.15
N CYS A 195 -17.49 15.23 -3.43
CA CYS A 195 -17.08 14.19 -4.36
C CYS A 195 -15.56 14.19 -4.56
N ARG A 196 -14.95 15.36 -4.76
CA ARG A 196 -13.50 15.50 -4.87
C ARG A 196 -12.79 14.86 -3.69
N ASP A 197 -13.20 15.22 -2.48
CA ASP A 197 -12.57 14.75 -1.26
C ASP A 197 -12.80 13.24 -1.06
N THR A 198 -13.95 12.72 -1.50
CA THR A 198 -14.27 11.28 -1.49
C THR A 198 -13.40 10.50 -2.49
N LEU A 199 -13.22 11.01 -3.72
CA LEU A 199 -12.34 10.41 -4.72
C LEU A 199 -10.89 10.40 -4.25
N ILE A 200 -10.40 11.52 -3.67
CA ILE A 200 -9.07 11.60 -3.07
C ILE A 200 -8.92 10.52 -2.01
N LYS A 201 -9.85 10.45 -1.04
CA LYS A 201 -9.82 9.45 0.04
C LYS A 201 -9.80 8.02 -0.50
N ARG A 202 -10.63 7.69 -1.50
CA ARG A 202 -10.68 6.34 -2.08
C ARG A 202 -9.38 5.99 -2.79
N ILE A 203 -8.84 6.88 -3.63
CA ILE A 203 -7.58 6.62 -4.33
C ILE A 203 -6.44 6.47 -3.31
N THR A 204 -6.32 7.37 -2.33
CA THR A 204 -5.33 7.26 -1.26
C THR A 204 -5.47 5.97 -0.46
N GLY A 205 -6.70 5.52 -0.20
CA GLY A 205 -6.97 4.22 0.45
C GLY A 205 -6.45 3.04 -0.38
N VAL A 206 -6.66 3.06 -1.70
CA VAL A 206 -6.10 2.06 -2.63
C VAL A 206 -4.58 2.07 -2.60
N LEU A 207 -3.95 3.25 -2.69
CA LEU A 207 -2.49 3.39 -2.61
C LEU A 207 -1.94 2.86 -1.29
N THR A 208 -2.63 3.15 -0.18
CA THR A 208 -2.25 2.69 1.15
C THR A 208 -2.32 1.16 1.24
N ASN A 209 -3.37 0.54 0.72
CA ASN A 209 -3.50 -0.92 0.69
C ASN A 209 -2.41 -1.56 -0.16
N ILE A 210 -2.10 -1.00 -1.32
CA ILE A 210 -1.02 -1.46 -2.18
C ILE A 210 0.33 -1.37 -1.45
N LYS A 211 0.63 -0.21 -0.85
CA LYS A 211 1.85 0.03 -0.06
C LYS A 211 2.03 -1.04 1.02
N LEU A 212 1.00 -1.24 1.85
CA LEU A 212 1.04 -2.18 2.96
C LEU A 212 1.23 -3.62 2.49
N ARG A 213 0.56 -4.02 1.39
CA ARG A 213 0.73 -5.36 0.80
C ARG A 213 2.15 -5.56 0.31
N LEU A 214 2.70 -4.61 -0.44
CA LEU A 214 4.06 -4.68 -0.97
C LEU A 214 5.10 -4.80 0.14
N ILE A 215 5.03 -3.95 1.16
CA ILE A 215 5.94 -4.00 2.32
C ILE A 215 5.85 -5.38 2.97
N ARG A 216 4.64 -5.87 3.25
CA ARG A 216 4.42 -7.16 3.91
C ARG A 216 4.99 -8.33 3.11
N GLU A 217 4.70 -8.40 1.82
CA GLU A 217 5.12 -9.51 0.97
C GLU A 217 6.64 -9.56 0.79
N LEU A 218 7.27 -8.42 0.50
CA LEU A 218 8.72 -8.32 0.37
C LEU A 218 9.43 -8.62 1.69
N SER A 219 8.90 -8.11 2.80
CA SER A 219 9.41 -8.38 4.15
C SER A 219 9.38 -9.87 4.48
N ALA A 220 8.23 -10.52 4.25
CA ALA A 220 8.05 -11.93 4.52
C ALA A 220 8.97 -12.81 3.68
N ALA A 221 9.11 -12.48 2.39
CA ALA A 221 10.00 -13.20 1.49
C ALA A 221 11.47 -13.03 1.90
N THR A 222 11.88 -11.80 2.23
CA THR A 222 13.24 -11.49 2.68
C THR A 222 13.60 -12.28 3.92
N ALA A 223 12.79 -12.18 4.98
CA ALA A 223 13.02 -12.95 6.20
C ALA A 223 13.03 -14.46 5.91
N GLY A 224 12.09 -14.95 5.11
CA GLY A 224 12.01 -16.34 4.68
C GLY A 224 13.31 -16.85 4.06
N THR A 225 13.88 -16.10 3.10
CA THR A 225 15.13 -16.51 2.44
C THR A 225 16.33 -16.51 3.38
N PHE A 226 16.49 -15.48 4.21
CA PHE A 226 17.61 -15.42 5.18
C PHE A 226 17.57 -16.61 6.15
N TYR A 227 16.40 -16.91 6.72
CA TYR A 227 16.26 -18.01 7.67
C TYR A 227 16.32 -19.39 7.01
N GLU A 228 15.86 -19.53 5.77
CA GLU A 228 16.01 -20.79 5.02
C GLU A 228 17.49 -21.11 4.74
N ILE A 229 18.28 -20.11 4.34
CA ILE A 229 19.73 -20.28 4.12
C ILE A 229 20.42 -20.61 5.44
N LEU A 230 20.06 -19.92 6.53
CA LEU A 230 20.59 -20.20 7.86
C LEU A 230 20.30 -21.64 8.29
N ASP A 231 19.07 -22.12 8.14
CA ASP A 231 18.70 -23.49 8.51
C ASP A 231 19.42 -24.54 7.66
N LYS A 232 19.58 -24.30 6.35
CA LYS A 232 20.42 -25.15 5.47
C LYS A 232 21.87 -25.16 5.93
N SER A 233 22.42 -24.03 6.35
CA SER A 233 23.79 -23.97 6.85
C SER A 233 23.97 -24.75 8.16
N LYS A 234 23.01 -24.69 9.10
CA LYS A 234 23.05 -25.45 10.36
C LYS A 234 22.96 -26.96 10.15
N LEU A 235 22.19 -27.41 9.15
CA LEU A 235 22.07 -28.82 8.79
C LEU A 235 23.41 -29.43 8.33
N ASN A 236 24.31 -28.62 7.76
CA ASN A 236 25.65 -29.05 7.37
C ASN A 236 26.62 -29.17 8.57
N TYR A 237 26.41 -28.40 9.64
CA TYR A 237 27.24 -28.46 10.86
C TYR A 237 26.84 -29.61 11.81
N TYR A 238 25.57 -30.04 11.80
CA TYR A 238 25.09 -31.16 12.61
C TYR A 238 24.14 -32.09 11.82
N PRO A 239 24.66 -33.01 10.99
CA PRO A 239 23.82 -33.92 10.21
C PRO A 239 22.94 -34.86 11.09
N ASN A 240 23.35 -35.12 12.34
CA ASN A 240 22.70 -36.09 13.22
C ASN A 240 21.60 -35.53 14.15
N THR A 241 21.45 -34.21 14.30
CA THR A 241 20.38 -33.60 15.14
C THR A 241 19.11 -33.27 14.35
N ALA A 242 19.18 -33.30 13.00
CA ALA A 242 18.09 -33.00 12.07
C ALA A 242 16.81 -33.84 12.29
N LYS A 243 16.92 -35.07 12.82
CA LYS A 243 15.76 -35.95 13.08
C LYS A 243 14.89 -35.54 14.28
N LYS A 244 15.36 -34.66 15.18
CA LYS A 244 14.58 -34.23 16.36
C LYS A 244 13.93 -32.84 16.22
N ASN A 245 14.48 -31.96 15.37
CA ASN A 245 14.01 -30.57 15.28
C ASN A 245 12.85 -30.34 14.29
N THR A 246 12.55 -31.30 13.41
CA THR A 246 11.38 -31.26 12.51
C THR A 246 10.03 -31.12 13.23
N LYS A 247 9.95 -31.44 14.54
CA LYS A 247 8.75 -31.22 15.36
C LYS A 247 8.58 -29.78 15.88
N ARG A 248 9.64 -28.94 15.92
CA ARG A 248 9.50 -27.51 16.27
C ARG A 248 9.02 -26.64 15.10
N PHE A 249 9.10 -27.15 13.87
CA PHE A 249 8.76 -26.42 12.64
C PHE A 249 7.26 -26.17 12.42
N SER A 250 6.36 -26.96 13.03
CA SER A 250 4.92 -26.67 12.96
C SER A 250 4.51 -25.41 13.72
N ASN A 251 5.32 -24.97 14.71
CA ASN A 251 5.00 -23.79 15.52
C ASN A 251 5.61 -22.47 14.99
N ARG A 252 6.65 -22.49 14.15
CA ARG A 252 7.26 -21.26 13.59
C ARG A 252 6.57 -20.73 12.32
N LYS A 253 5.80 -21.56 11.60
CA LYS A 253 4.84 -21.07 10.58
C LYS A 253 3.81 -20.07 11.17
N ASN A 254 3.63 -20.04 12.50
CA ASN A 254 2.80 -19.05 13.18
C ASN A 254 3.47 -17.69 13.44
N LEU A 255 4.75 -17.48 13.10
CA LEU A 255 5.33 -16.13 13.08
C LEU A 255 4.75 -15.27 11.95
N GLY A 256 4.37 -15.89 10.83
CA GLY A 256 3.54 -15.25 9.79
C GLY A 256 2.14 -14.87 10.27
N ASN A 257 1.65 -15.51 11.34
CA ASN A 257 0.38 -15.17 12.00
C ASN A 257 0.51 -14.10 13.10
N ARG A 258 1.72 -13.82 13.62
CA ARG A 258 1.91 -12.72 14.59
C ARG A 258 1.81 -11.34 13.95
N PHE A 259 2.05 -11.22 12.65
CA PHE A 259 1.79 -9.99 11.90
C PHE A 259 0.31 -9.78 11.54
N ASN A 260 -0.56 -10.80 11.67
CA ASN A 260 -2.00 -10.63 11.50
C ASN A 260 -2.69 -10.00 12.73
N ASN A 261 -2.00 -9.91 13.88
CA ASN A 261 -2.57 -9.40 15.14
C ASN A 261 -2.13 -7.98 15.51
N LEU A 262 -1.46 -7.25 14.59
CA LEU A 262 -1.03 -5.86 14.81
C LEU A 262 -1.80 -4.82 13.98
N VAL A 263 -2.92 -5.20 13.36
CA VAL A 263 -3.89 -4.24 12.82
C VAL A 263 -5.17 -4.36 13.66
N PRO A 264 -5.45 -3.43 14.58
CA PRO A 264 -6.77 -3.35 15.17
C PRO A 264 -7.75 -2.98 14.05
N HIS A 265 -8.91 -3.65 14.08
CA HIS A 265 -10.11 -3.31 13.34
C HIS A 265 -10.22 -1.80 13.05
N LEU A 266 -10.10 -1.42 11.78
CA LEU A 266 -10.72 -0.22 11.27
C LEU A 266 -11.42 -0.58 9.96
N TYR A 267 -12.70 -0.23 9.98
CA TYR A 267 -13.74 -0.41 8.97
C TYR A 267 -13.33 0.02 7.56
#